data_AF-A0A942G5G5-F1
#
_entry.id   AF-A0A942G5G5-F1
#
_cell.length_a   1.000
_cell.length_b   1.000
_cell.length_c   1.000
_cell.angle_alpha   90.00
_cell.angle_beta   90.00
_cell.angle_gamma   90.00
#
_symmetry.space_group_name_H-M   'P 1'
#
loop_
_entity.id
_entity.type
_entity.pdbx_description
1 polymer ?
#
loop_
_entity_poly.entity_id
_entity_poly.type
_entity_poly.pdbx_seq_one_letter_code
_entity_poly.pdbx_strand_id
1 'polypeptide(L)'
;MDICKILHLPPSSYYKWLERSQTETERGRLNRVIGELLLTCFRKYAGIYGYRRAKVCLAKEGYLVNSKRVYRIMKQLGLASRIR
;
A
#
# COMPACT_ATOMS: atom_id res chain seq x y z
N MET A 1 9.00 8.92 33.17
CA MET A 1 9.87 9.61 32.19
C MET A 1 9.07 9.75 30.90
N ASP A 2 9.03 10.94 30.33
CA ASP A 2 8.26 11.24 29.11
C ASP A 2 9.08 10.80 27.89
N ILE A 3 8.52 9.95 27.02
CA ILE A 3 9.18 9.44 25.80
C ILE A 3 9.66 10.61 24.92
N CYS A 4 8.93 11.72 24.91
CA CYS A 4 9.30 12.92 24.16
C CYS A 4 10.61 13.54 24.65
N LYS A 5 10.89 13.47 25.96
CA LYS A 5 12.14 13.99 26.55
C LYS A 5 13.34 13.11 26.20
N ILE A 6 13.16 11.79 26.19
CA ILE A 6 14.20 10.82 25.80
C ILE A 6 14.58 11.00 24.33
N LEU A 7 13.58 11.20 23.47
CA LEU A 7 13.77 11.36 22.01
C LEU A 7 14.09 12.80 21.58
N HIS A 8 14.16 13.76 22.51
CA HIS A 8 14.37 15.19 22.26
C HIS A 8 13.38 15.77 21.21
N LEU A 9 12.12 15.33 21.29
CA LEU A 9 11.05 15.74 20.38
C LEU A 9 10.08 16.71 21.07
N PRO A 10 9.55 17.71 20.35
CA PRO A 10 8.43 18.51 20.84
C PRO A 10 7.21 17.60 21.10
N PRO A 11 6.52 17.70 22.25
CA PRO A 11 5.35 16.87 22.55
C PRO A 11 4.26 16.95 21.48
N SER A 12 4.02 18.15 20.94
CA SER A 12 3.08 18.39 19.85
C SER A 12 3.41 17.61 18.58
N SER A 13 4.69 17.34 18.31
CA SER A 13 5.12 16.53 17.17
C SER A 13 4.83 15.05 17.40
N TYR A 14 5.11 14.55 18.61
CA TYR A 14 4.82 13.17 18.98
C TYR A 14 3.32 12.87 18.92
N TYR A 15 2.49 13.70 19.56
CA TYR A 15 1.04 13.46 19.57
C TYR A 15 0.38 13.67 18.19
N LYS A 16 0.87 14.60 17.36
CA LYS A 16 0.44 14.72 15.95
C LYS A 16 0.80 13.50 15.12
N TRP A 17 2.01 12.95 15.30
CA TRP A 17 2.39 11.70 14.64
C TRP A 17 1.52 10.54 15.12
N LEU A 18 1.28 10.46 16.43
CA LEU A 18 0.47 9.42 17.04
C LEU A 18 -0.97 9.44 16.49
N GLU A 19 -1.60 10.61 16.42
CA GLU A 19 -2.92 10.80 15.83
C GLU A 19 -2.96 10.35 14.35
N ARG A 20 -1.95 10.73 13.55
CA ARG A 20 -1.83 10.30 12.15
C ARG A 20 -1.61 8.79 12.01
N SER A 21 -0.91 8.17 12.97
CA SER A 21 -0.64 6.74 12.97
C SER A 21 -1.85 5.90 13.35
N GLN A 22 -2.76 6.47 14.16
CA GLN A 22 -4.00 5.83 14.59
C GLN A 22 -5.16 6.07 13.62
N THR A 23 -5.09 7.11 12.79
CA THR A 23 -6.15 7.45 11.83
C THR A 23 -5.88 6.80 10.48
N GLU A 24 -6.76 5.91 10.02
CA GLU A 24 -6.69 5.39 8.65
C GLU A 24 -6.95 6.53 7.65
N THR A 25 -5.88 6.98 7.00
CA THR A 25 -6.00 7.99 5.94
C THR A 25 -6.78 7.43 4.75
N GLU A 26 -7.49 8.29 4.00
CA GLU A 26 -8.18 7.87 2.76
C GLU A 26 -7.22 7.18 1.77
N ARG A 27 -5.94 7.59 1.78
CA ARG A 27 -4.89 6.92 0.99
C ARG A 27 -4.63 5.48 1.45
N GLY A 28 -4.63 5.24 2.76
CA GLY A 28 -4.53 3.90 3.36
C GLY A 28 -5.70 3.02 2.96
N ARG A 29 -6.93 3.53 3.12
CA ARG A 29 -8.15 2.85 2.69
C ARG A 29 -8.12 2.47 1.22
N LEU A 30 -7.77 3.41 0.33
CA LEU A 30 -7.62 3.14 -1.10
C LEU A 30 -6.52 2.12 -1.41
N ASN A 31 -5.39 2.16 -0.69
CA ASN A 31 -4.33 1.17 -0.87
C ASN A 31 -4.79 -0.24 -0.49
N ARG A 32 -5.64 -0.36 0.54
CA ARG A 32 -6.23 -1.63 0.96
C ARG A 32 -7.13 -2.22 -0.13
N VAL A 33 -8.06 -1.42 -0.64
CA VAL A 33 -8.96 -1.80 -1.75
C VAL A 33 -8.16 -2.20 -3.00
N ILE A 34 -7.17 -1.38 -3.40
CA ILE A 34 -6.30 -1.71 -4.54
C ILE A 34 -5.51 -2.99 -4.27
N GLY A 35 -5.03 -3.19 -3.04
CA GLY A 35 -4.30 -4.39 -2.64
C GLY A 35 -5.12 -5.67 -2.76
N GLU A 36 -6.39 -5.63 -2.34
CA GLU A 36 -7.33 -6.75 -2.49
C GLU A 36 -7.59 -7.09 -3.95
N LEU A 37 -7.81 -6.08 -4.81
CA LEU A 37 -7.96 -6.28 -6.26
C LEU A 37 -6.69 -6.86 -6.90
N LEU A 38 -5.52 -6.41 -6.46
CA LEU A 38 -4.24 -6.94 -6.91
C LEU A 38 -4.06 -8.41 -6.50
N LEU A 39 -4.45 -8.79 -5.27
CA LEU A 39 -4.43 -10.18 -4.83
C LEU A 39 -5.36 -11.05 -5.66
N THR A 40 -6.57 -10.56 -5.94
CA THR A 40 -7.55 -11.26 -6.77
C THR A 40 -7.03 -11.46 -8.19
N CYS A 41 -6.49 -10.42 -8.84
CA CYS A 41 -5.85 -10.55 -10.15
C CYS A 41 -4.64 -11.50 -10.08
N PHE A 42 -3.79 -11.38 -9.06
CA PHE A 42 -2.62 -12.24 -8.92
C PHE A 42 -2.99 -13.73 -8.82
N ARG A 43 -4.00 -14.07 -8.02
CA ARG A 43 -4.53 -15.45 -7.90
C ARG A 43 -5.20 -15.91 -9.20
N LYS A 44 -6.00 -15.06 -9.83
CA LYS A 44 -6.69 -15.35 -11.11
C LYS A 44 -5.72 -15.77 -12.21
N TYR A 45 -4.51 -15.20 -12.22
CA TYR A 45 -3.47 -15.52 -13.19
C TYR A 45 -2.32 -16.35 -12.58
N ALA A 46 -2.57 -17.11 -11.51
CA ALA A 46 -1.62 -18.05 -10.89
C ALA A 46 -0.23 -17.44 -10.58
N GLY A 47 -0.19 -16.16 -10.21
CA GLY A 47 1.04 -15.44 -9.90
C GLY A 47 1.95 -15.09 -11.08
N ILE A 48 1.45 -15.24 -12.31
CA ILE A 48 2.19 -14.88 -13.54
C ILE A 48 2.26 -13.36 -13.74
N TYR A 49 1.30 -12.63 -13.18
CA TYR A 49 1.16 -11.21 -13.46
C TYR A 49 2.04 -10.37 -12.53
N GLY A 50 3.09 -9.78 -13.10
CA GLY A 50 3.83 -8.68 -12.48
C GLY A 50 3.08 -7.35 -12.51
N TYR A 51 3.65 -6.33 -11.89
CA TYR A 51 2.99 -5.03 -11.66
C TYR A 51 2.50 -4.31 -12.92
N ARG A 52 3.15 -4.50 -14.06
CA ARG A 52 2.70 -3.94 -15.35
C ARG A 52 1.37 -4.54 -15.79
N ARG A 53 1.23 -5.86 -15.73
CA ARG A 53 -0.02 -6.57 -16.11
C ARG A 53 -1.09 -6.40 -15.03
N ALA A 54 -0.69 -6.35 -13.77
CA ALA A 54 -1.59 -6.08 -12.65
C ALA A 54 -2.22 -4.67 -12.74
N LYS A 55 -1.49 -3.66 -13.23
CA LYS A 55 -2.09 -2.35 -13.56
C LYS A 55 -3.18 -2.45 -14.61
N VAL A 56 -3.02 -3.30 -15.63
CA VAL A 56 -4.04 -3.50 -16.66
C VAL A 56 -5.27 -4.19 -16.07
N CYS A 57 -5.10 -5.17 -15.16
CA CYS A 57 -6.22 -5.70 -14.38
C CYS A 57 -6.97 -4.59 -13.64
N LEU A 58 -6.25 -3.76 -12.87
CA LEU A 58 -6.86 -2.66 -12.11
C LEU A 58 -7.62 -1.69 -13.02
N ALA A 59 -7.08 -1.34 -14.18
CA ALA A 59 -7.75 -0.47 -15.13
C ALA A 59 -9.05 -1.07 -15.67
N LYS A 60 -9.12 -2.40 -15.87
CA LYS A 60 -10.34 -3.10 -16.28
C LYS A 60 -11.42 -3.08 -15.18
N GLU A 61 -10.99 -3.07 -13.92
CA GLU A 61 -11.87 -2.90 -12.76
C GLU A 61 -12.22 -1.43 -12.47
N GLY A 62 -11.83 -0.48 -13.35
CA GLY A 62 -12.11 0.95 -13.20
C GLY A 62 -11.10 1.74 -12.37
N TYR A 63 -10.00 1.12 -11.91
CA TYR A 63 -9.00 1.78 -11.08
C TYR A 63 -7.78 2.24 -11.89
N LEU A 64 -7.74 3.54 -12.20
CA LEU A 64 -6.60 4.18 -12.86
C LEU A 64 -5.51 4.54 -11.86
N VAL A 65 -4.60 3.60 -11.61
CA VAL A 65 -3.51 3.74 -10.63
C VAL A 65 -2.15 3.86 -11.31
N ASN A 66 -1.30 4.77 -10.82
CA ASN A 66 0.07 4.91 -11.30
C ASN A 66 0.86 3.59 -11.12
N SER A 67 1.63 3.18 -12.14
CA SER A 67 2.45 1.97 -12.12
C SER A 67 3.40 1.89 -10.93
N LYS A 68 3.99 3.02 -10.47
CA LYS A 68 4.86 3.07 -9.29
C LYS A 68 4.10 2.79 -8.00
N ARG A 69 2.82 3.19 -7.92
CA ARG A 69 1.96 2.90 -6.76
C ARG A 69 1.57 1.43 -6.73
N VAL A 70 1.18 0.86 -7.86
CA VAL A 70 0.92 -0.58 -7.99
C VAL A 70 2.14 -1.40 -7.56
N TYR A 71 3.33 -1.06 -8.06
CA TYR A 71 4.57 -1.73 -7.69
C TYR A 71 4.83 -1.68 -6.17
N ARG A 72 4.68 -0.51 -5.53
CA ARG A 72 4.87 -0.38 -4.08
C ARG A 72 3.89 -1.24 -3.28
N ILE A 73 2.61 -1.22 -3.65
CA ILE A 73 1.58 -2.03 -2.98
C ILE A 73 1.86 -3.51 -3.16
N MET A 74 2.17 -3.96 -4.38
CA MET A 74 2.55 -5.36 -4.63
C MET A 74 3.78 -5.78 -3.81
N LYS A 75 4.81 -4.93 -3.74
CA LYS A 75 6.00 -5.19 -2.93
C LYS A 75 5.67 -5.30 -1.44
N GLN A 76 4.81 -4.44 -0.90
CA GLN A 76 4.33 -4.51 0.48
C GLN A 76 3.55 -5.80 0.76
N LEU A 77 2.81 -6.30 -0.23
CA LEU A 77 2.06 -7.56 -0.15
C LEU A 77 2.92 -8.81 -0.46
N GLY A 78 4.21 -8.64 -0.74
CA GLY A 78 5.10 -9.76 -1.14
C GLY A 78 4.76 -10.38 -2.50
N LEU A 79 3.98 -9.69 -3.34
CA LEU A 79 3.57 -10.19 -4.66
C LEU A 79 4.68 -9.95 -5.69
N ALA A 80 5.24 -11.03 -6.22
CA ALA A 80 6.19 -11.01 -7.32
C ALA A 80 5.73 -11.93 -8.44
N SER A 81 6.00 -11.52 -9.69
CA SER A 81 5.76 -12.39 -10.85
C SER A 81 6.60 -13.66 -10.70
N ARG A 82 5.98 -14.83 -10.87
CA ARG A 82 6.69 -16.11 -10.88
C ARG A 82 7.53 -16.30 -12.14
N ILE A 83 7.18 -15.60 -13.21
CA ILE A 83 7.92 -15.63 -14.47
C ILE A 83 8.94 -14.48 -14.44
N ARG A 84 10.22 -14.82 -14.58
CA ARG A 84 11.35 -13.89 -14.74
C ARG A 84 11.57 -13.59 -16.21
#